data_AF-A0A7C3E1T1-F1
#
_entry.id   AF-A0A7C3E1T1-F1
#
_cell.length_a   1.000
_cell.length_b   1.000
_cell.length_c   1.000
_cell.angle_alpha   90.00
_cell.angle_beta   90.00
_cell.angle_gamma   90.00
#
_symmetry.space_group_name_H-M   'P 1'
#
loop_
_entity.id
_entity.type
_entity.pdbx_description
1 polymer ?
#
loop_
_entity_poly.entity_id
_entity_poly.type
_entity_poly.pdbx_seq_one_letter_code
_entity_poly.pdbx_strand_id
1 'polypeptide(L)'
;MVNVNLINMGHKLTEEQLEQIKSMVGDVNVVEMPVQLDLEAPIAPQIIERLEVEEPVILNLPGYAPAAAVVLAEIHGRIGHFPSVIRLKPAAGSAVTKYEVAEIINLQEIRETARTKR
;
A
#
# COMPACT_ATOMS: atom_id res chain seq x y z
N MET A 1 -10.91 9.13 17.48
CA MET A 1 -9.99 9.18 16.33
C MET A 1 -10.33 8.00 15.43
N VAL A 2 -10.42 8.21 14.12
CA VAL A 2 -10.62 7.11 13.17
C VAL A 2 -9.25 6.47 12.96
N ASN A 3 -9.12 5.17 13.22
CA ASN A 3 -7.89 4.43 12.93
C ASN A 3 -7.82 4.15 11.42
N VAL A 4 -6.67 4.39 10.81
CA VAL A 4 -6.44 4.07 9.39
C VAL A 4 -5.94 2.63 9.27
N ASN A 5 -6.54 1.85 8.39
CA ASN A 5 -6.09 0.48 8.11
C ASN A 5 -4.88 0.50 7.17
N LEU A 6 -3.74 0.00 7.62
CA LEU A 6 -2.52 -0.13 6.84
C LEU A 6 -2.34 -1.59 6.43
N ILE A 7 -2.61 -1.92 5.17
CA ILE A 7 -2.37 -3.26 4.64
C ILE A 7 -0.95 -3.33 4.10
N ASN A 8 -0.10 -4.12 4.77
CA ASN A 8 1.29 -4.35 4.38
C ASN A 8 1.42 -5.62 3.54
N MET A 9 1.74 -5.48 2.26
CA MET A 9 1.96 -6.58 1.32
C MET A 9 3.44 -6.78 0.96
N GLY A 10 4.32 -6.02 1.59
CA GLY A 10 5.77 -6.10 1.44
C GLY A 10 6.44 -6.85 2.58
N HIS A 11 7.72 -6.52 2.80
CA HIS A 11 8.42 -6.94 4.01
C HIS A 11 7.83 -6.24 5.24
N LYS A 12 8.01 -6.85 6.42
CA LYS A 12 7.59 -6.27 7.69
C LYS A 12 8.15 -4.86 7.85
N LEU A 13 7.27 -3.91 8.15
CA LEU A 13 7.65 -2.52 8.39
C LEU A 13 8.41 -2.40 9.73
N THR A 14 9.46 -1.58 9.75
CA THR A 14 10.21 -1.29 10.98
C THR A 14 9.41 -0.34 11.88
N GLU A 15 9.74 -0.30 13.18
CA GLU A 15 9.13 0.66 14.11
C GLU A 15 9.31 2.10 13.64
N GLU A 16 10.49 2.44 13.13
CA GLU A 16 10.79 3.77 12.57
C GLU A 16 9.90 4.11 11.36
N GLN A 17 9.66 3.15 10.46
CA GLN A 17 8.75 3.33 9.32
C GLN A 17 7.30 3.51 9.79
N LEU A 18 6.86 2.74 10.79
CA LEU A 18 5.52 2.85 11.36
C LEU A 18 5.32 4.22 12.02
N GLU A 19 6.30 4.72 12.77
CA GLU A 19 6.23 6.07 13.36
C GLU A 19 6.21 7.16 12.29
N GLN A 20 7.01 7.03 11.23
CA GLN A 20 6.94 7.93 10.06
C GLN A 20 5.54 7.94 9.44
N ILE A 21 4.93 6.77 9.20
CA ILE A 21 3.56 6.69 8.67
C ILE A 21 2.57 7.35 9.63
N LYS A 22 2.62 7.01 10.93
CA LYS A 22 1.70 7.57 11.93
C LYS A 22 1.78 9.08 12.01
N SER A 23 2.97 9.66 11.86
CA SER A 23 3.14 11.12 11.82
C SER A 23 2.44 11.78 10.64
N MET A 24 2.21 11.05 9.54
CA MET A 24 1.57 11.57 8.33
C MET A 24 0.05 11.36 8.32
N VAL A 25 -0.45 10.26 8.90
CA VAL A 25 -1.87 9.86 8.78
C VAL A 25 -2.62 9.65 10.11
N GLY A 26 -1.93 9.76 11.25
CA GLY A 26 -2.46 9.41 12.56
C GLY A 26 -2.30 7.92 12.89
N ASP A 27 -3.03 7.44 13.90
CA ASP A 27 -2.93 6.06 14.33
C ASP A 27 -3.35 5.08 13.23
N VAL A 28 -2.55 4.01 13.08
CA VAL A 28 -2.76 2.96 12.08
C VAL A 28 -2.99 1.60 12.73
N ASN A 29 -3.93 0.84 12.20
CA ASN A 29 -4.05 -0.59 12.43
C ASN A 29 -3.30 -1.33 11.33
N VAL A 30 -2.22 -2.05 11.67
CA VAL A 30 -1.38 -2.73 10.67
C VAL A 30 -1.91 -4.14 10.43
N VAL A 31 -2.28 -4.42 9.17
CA VAL A 31 -2.66 -5.75 8.70
C VAL A 31 -1.53 -6.29 7.83
N GLU A 32 -0.81 -7.27 8.34
CA GLU A 32 0.25 -7.96 7.60
C GLU A 32 -0.36 -8.98 6.64
N MET A 33 -0.19 -8.75 5.33
CA MET A 33 -0.63 -9.64 4.27
C MET A 33 0.53 -9.93 3.30
N PRO A 34 1.59 -10.62 3.74
CA PRO A 34 2.72 -10.94 2.88
C PRO A 34 2.26 -11.80 1.70
N VAL A 35 2.51 -11.32 0.48
CA VAL A 35 2.03 -11.99 -0.73
C VAL A 35 3.12 -12.91 -1.27
N GLN A 36 3.06 -14.18 -0.88
CA GLN A 36 3.84 -15.26 -1.52
C GLN A 36 3.06 -15.75 -2.72
N LEU A 37 3.42 -15.25 -3.91
CA LEU A 37 2.74 -15.60 -5.16
C LEU A 37 3.40 -16.81 -5.82
N ASP A 38 2.57 -17.74 -6.26
CA ASP A 38 2.95 -18.71 -7.29
C ASP A 38 2.88 -18.02 -8.65
N LEU A 39 4.05 -17.80 -9.26
CA LEU A 39 4.16 -17.12 -10.56
C LEU A 39 3.80 -18.03 -11.75
N GLU A 40 3.67 -19.34 -11.52
CA GLU A 40 3.24 -20.32 -12.54
C GLU A 40 1.71 -20.46 -12.58
N ALA A 41 1.00 -19.87 -11.62
CA ALA A 41 -0.46 -19.84 -11.53
C ALA A 41 -1.03 -18.44 -11.80
N PRO A 42 -2.34 -18.32 -12.12
CA PRO A 42 -2.98 -17.02 -12.27
C PRO A 42 -2.83 -16.15 -11.00
N ILE A 43 -2.33 -14.93 -11.15
CA ILE A 43 -2.03 -14.03 -10.03
C ILE A 43 -3.29 -13.46 -9.37
N ALA A 44 -4.33 -13.15 -10.15
CA ALA A 44 -5.49 -12.43 -9.62
C ALA A 44 -6.26 -13.18 -8.53
N PRO A 45 -6.62 -14.48 -8.71
CA PRO A 45 -7.29 -15.25 -7.67
C PRO A 45 -6.49 -15.32 -6.37
N GLN A 46 -5.16 -15.49 -6.46
CA GLN A 46 -4.28 -15.58 -5.29
C GLN A 46 -4.32 -14.33 -4.39
N ILE A 47 -4.58 -13.17 -4.98
CA ILE A 47 -4.71 -11.89 -4.27
C ILE A 47 -6.14 -11.70 -3.77
N ILE A 48 -7.14 -11.87 -4.64
CA ILE A 48 -8.55 -11.59 -4.34
C ILE A 48 -9.06 -12.44 -3.17
N GLU A 49 -8.66 -13.71 -3.11
CA GLU A 49 -9.05 -14.65 -2.05
C GLU A 49 -8.53 -14.27 -0.66
N ARG A 50 -7.42 -13.53 -0.61
CA ARG A 50 -6.76 -13.13 0.65
C ARG A 50 -7.09 -11.71 1.09
N LEU A 51 -7.58 -10.89 0.16
CA LEU A 51 -7.70 -9.47 0.37
C LEU A 51 -8.99 -9.13 1.14
N GLU A 52 -8.80 -8.64 2.36
CA GLU A 52 -9.83 -8.02 3.19
C GLU A 52 -9.58 -6.50 3.26
N VAL A 53 -10.62 -5.70 3.05
CA VAL A 53 -10.51 -4.24 2.94
C VAL A 53 -11.51 -3.59 3.87
N GLU A 54 -11.01 -2.73 4.75
CA GLU A 54 -11.80 -1.87 5.62
C GLU A 54 -11.34 -0.42 5.46
N GLU A 55 -12.29 0.50 5.32
CA GLU A 55 -12.02 1.93 5.17
C GLU A 55 -11.89 2.62 6.54
N PRO A 56 -11.02 3.65 6.67
CA PRO A 56 -10.10 4.19 5.67
C PRO A 56 -8.83 3.33 5.50
N VAL A 57 -8.35 3.16 4.26
CA VAL A 57 -7.23 2.23 3.94
C VAL A 57 -6.03 2.92 3.27
N ILE A 58 -4.83 2.52 3.67
CA ILE A 58 -3.55 2.79 3.00
C ILE A 58 -2.81 1.48 2.73
N LEU A 59 -2.03 1.43 1.65
CA LEU A 59 -1.36 0.20 1.22
C LEU A 59 0.16 0.37 1.15
N ASN A 60 0.89 -0.60 1.69
CA ASN A 60 2.23 -0.89 1.20
C ASN A 60 2.12 -2.04 0.19
N LEU A 61 2.17 -1.70 -1.11
CA LEU A 61 1.91 -2.63 -2.21
C LEU A 61 2.95 -3.76 -2.29
N PRO A 62 2.61 -4.91 -2.90
CA PRO A 62 3.59 -5.95 -3.19
C PRO A 62 4.61 -5.45 -4.21
N GLY A 63 5.85 -5.92 -4.11
CA GLY A 63 6.94 -5.51 -5.00
C GLY A 63 6.79 -5.97 -6.46
N TYR A 64 5.88 -6.92 -6.72
CA TYR A 64 5.62 -7.43 -8.07
C TYR A 64 4.53 -6.60 -8.76
N ALA A 65 4.90 -5.86 -9.82
CA ALA A 65 4.01 -4.88 -10.45
C ALA A 65 2.66 -5.44 -10.93
N PRO A 66 2.56 -6.63 -11.57
CA PRO A 66 1.27 -7.21 -11.92
C PRO A 66 0.37 -7.47 -10.72
N ALA A 67 0.95 -7.92 -9.60
CA ALA A 67 0.20 -8.13 -8.37
C ALA A 67 -0.29 -6.80 -7.78
N ALA A 68 0.56 -5.78 -7.75
CA ALA A 68 0.17 -4.44 -7.30
C ALA A 68 -0.98 -3.88 -8.13
N ALA A 69 -0.97 -4.08 -9.46
CA ALA A 69 -2.06 -3.66 -10.32
C ALA A 69 -3.38 -4.37 -10.01
N VAL A 70 -3.36 -5.69 -9.75
CA VAL A 70 -4.55 -6.44 -9.31
C VAL A 70 -5.09 -5.89 -8.00
N VAL A 71 -4.22 -5.68 -7.00
CA VAL A 71 -4.61 -5.13 -5.69
C VAL A 71 -5.33 -3.78 -5.88
N LEU A 72 -4.76 -2.88 -6.67
CA LEU A 72 -5.35 -1.57 -6.92
C LEU A 72 -6.71 -1.66 -7.62
N ALA A 73 -6.84 -2.53 -8.62
CA ALA A 73 -8.11 -2.74 -9.32
C ALA A 73 -9.19 -3.31 -8.40
N GLU A 74 -8.84 -4.31 -7.59
CA GLU A 74 -9.77 -4.97 -6.67
C GLU A 74 -10.23 -4.01 -5.57
N ILE A 75 -9.30 -3.30 -4.92
CA ILE A 75 -9.64 -2.34 -3.86
C ILE A 75 -10.50 -1.22 -4.43
N HIS A 76 -10.09 -0.64 -5.57
CA HIS A 76 -10.86 0.43 -6.21
C HIS A 76 -12.28 -0.03 -6.55
N GLY A 77 -12.44 -1.26 -7.03
CA GLY A 77 -13.73 -1.87 -7.30
C GLY A 77 -14.61 -2.04 -6.05
N ARG A 78 -14.01 -2.42 -4.91
CA ARG A 78 -14.72 -2.66 -3.64
C ARG A 78 -15.14 -1.39 -2.92
N ILE A 79 -14.25 -0.39 -2.81
CA ILE A 79 -14.49 0.83 -2.01
C ILE A 79 -14.92 2.04 -2.86
N GLY A 80 -14.90 1.94 -4.19
CA GLY A 80 -15.38 2.98 -5.11
C GLY A 80 -14.40 4.13 -5.39
N HIS A 81 -13.28 4.21 -4.66
CA HIS A 81 -12.20 5.18 -4.88
C HIS A 81 -10.83 4.52 -4.78
N PHE A 82 -9.78 5.19 -5.29
CA PHE A 82 -8.43 4.64 -5.13
C PHE A 82 -7.94 4.83 -3.69
N PRO A 83 -7.19 3.86 -3.14
CA PRO A 83 -6.53 4.00 -1.85
C PRO A 83 -5.25 4.84 -1.98
N SER A 84 -4.73 5.34 -0.85
CA SER A 84 -3.39 5.91 -0.81
C SER A 84 -2.33 4.80 -0.68
N VAL A 85 -1.13 5.02 -1.23
CA VAL A 85 -0.05 4.02 -1.23
C VAL A 85 1.24 4.58 -0.63
N ILE A 86 1.95 3.76 0.13
CA ILE A 86 3.25 4.10 0.71
C ILE A 86 4.34 3.89 -0.34
N ARG A 87 5.27 4.84 -0.43
CA ARG A 87 6.53 4.64 -1.15
C ARG A 87 7.70 4.62 -0.18
N LEU A 88 8.38 3.48 -0.12
CA LEU A 88 9.65 3.35 0.58
C LEU A 88 10.82 3.70 -0.35
N LYS A 89 11.91 4.24 0.20
CA LYS A 89 13.17 4.47 -0.52
C LYS A 89 14.36 4.14 0.37
N PRO A 90 15.55 3.85 -0.19
CA PRO A 90 16.76 3.73 0.60
C PRO A 90 17.05 5.03 1.37
N ALA A 91 17.35 4.92 2.66
CA ALA A 91 17.77 6.03 3.50
C ALA A 91 19.17 6.47 3.10
N ALA A 92 19.34 7.77 2.83
CA ALA A 92 20.63 8.32 2.41
C ALA A 92 21.65 8.29 3.58
N GLY A 93 22.92 8.03 3.25
CA GLY A 93 24.02 8.13 4.22
C GLY A 93 24.11 7.00 5.26
N SER A 94 23.36 5.90 5.09
CA SER A 94 23.49 4.75 5.98
C SER A 94 24.57 3.77 5.50
N ALA A 95 25.40 3.29 6.43
CA ALA A 95 26.40 2.25 6.16
C ALA A 95 25.76 0.89 5.82
N VAL A 96 24.48 0.71 6.14
CA VAL A 96 23.67 -0.47 5.81
C VAL A 96 22.43 0.00 5.05
N THR A 97 21.99 -0.76 4.03
CA THR A 97 20.76 -0.44 3.30
C THR A 97 19.56 -0.47 4.23
N LYS A 98 19.12 0.70 4.68
CA LYS A 98 17.86 0.93 5.38
C LYS A 98 16.86 1.58 4.44
N TYR A 99 15.58 1.40 4.69
CA TYR A 99 14.51 2.04 3.94
C TYR A 99 13.72 2.99 4.85
N GLU A 100 13.35 4.15 4.32
CA GLU A 100 12.50 5.15 4.97
C GLU A 100 11.25 5.41 4.13
N VAL A 101 10.20 5.93 4.79
CA VAL A 101 8.95 6.34 4.14
C VAL A 101 9.21 7.65 3.41
N ALA A 102 9.24 7.59 2.08
CA ALA A 102 9.52 8.75 1.25
C ALA A 102 8.30 9.67 1.13
N GLU A 103 7.12 9.07 0.94
CA GLU A 103 5.84 9.76 0.75
C GLU A 103 4.68 8.76 0.87
N ILE A 104 3.48 9.31 1.07
CA ILE A 104 2.21 8.60 0.90
C ILE A 104 1.49 9.26 -0.28
N ILE A 105 1.24 8.46 -1.32
CA ILE A 105 0.72 8.94 -2.60
C ILE A 105 -0.80 8.76 -2.61
N ASN A 106 -1.53 9.87 -2.75
CA ASN A 106 -2.99 9.85 -2.90
C ASN A 106 -3.38 9.53 -4.36
N LEU A 107 -3.65 8.26 -4.65
CA LEU A 107 -4.00 7.83 -6.00
C LEU A 107 -5.39 8.35 -6.45
N GLN A 108 -6.29 8.63 -5.52
CA GLN A 108 -7.61 9.20 -5.84
C GLN A 108 -7.48 10.65 -6.32
N GLU A 109 -6.64 11.45 -5.67
CA GLU A 109 -6.33 12.82 -6.10
C GLU A 109 -5.66 12.85 -7.49
N ILE A 110 -4.76 11.90 -7.77
CA ILE A 110 -4.16 11.72 -9.09
C ILE A 110 -5.23 11.42 -10.15
N ARG A 111 -6.17 10.51 -9.86
CA ARG A 111 -7.29 10.20 -10.74
C ARG A 111 -8.17 11.42 -11.01
N GLU A 112 -8.50 12.18 -9.97
CA GLU A 112 -9.33 13.39 -10.08
C GLU A 112 -8.65 14.45 -10.93
N THR A 113 -7.37 14.70 -10.69
CA THR A 113 -6.54 15.61 -11.50
C THR A 113 -6.42 15.16 -12.95
N ALA A 114 -6.35 13.85 -13.22
CA ALA A 114 -6.33 13.34 -14.59
C ALA A 114 -7.66 13.55 -15.33
N ARG A 115 -8.80 13.59 -14.62
CA ARG A 115 -10.12 13.81 -15.24
C ARG A 115 -10.32 15.24 -15.74
N THR A 116 -9.63 16.23 -15.17
CA THR A 116 -9.73 17.63 -15.61
C THR A 116 -9.03 17.90 -16.94
N LYS A 117 -8.24 16.94 -17.43
CA LYS A 117 -7.45 17.03 -18.68
C LYS A 117 -8.14 16.34 -19.88
N ARG A 118 -9.40 15.95 -19.74
CA ARG A 118 -10.18 15.25 -20.77
C ARG A 118 -10.84 16.22 -21.73
#